data_AF-A0A954LBG6-F1
#
_entry.id   AF-A0A954LBG6-F1
#
_cell.length_a   1.000
_cell.length_b   1.000
_cell.length_c   1.000
_cell.angle_alpha   90.00
_cell.angle_beta   90.00
_cell.angle_gamma   90.00
#
_symmetry.space_group_name_H-M   'P 1'
#
loop_
_entity.id
_entity.type
_entity.pdbx_description
1 polymer ?
#
loop_
_entity_poly.entity_id
_entity_poly.type
_entity_poly.pdbx_seq_one_letter_code
_entity_poly.pdbx_strand_id
1 'polypeptide(L)'
;VEDLGTSVPISSWPTPTAPGQNVLVDAGFLHGITGWSASPAGRVYPMSSYGVGGSGCLLVYNRTSFSDAATIDVSSAVRSGQDLSFSAWVLPLETNCEFRVRLQVITTDGTVHNAADWTSSEVNDGWFGSSLHRISTTLEPQWNGIVRSATLQIRTRGSGTAGDQAFLLDGVSLAVSTAPEAPALYRQVISPTVHPLSAAANASGVYVIDCEGQNVEIRDCRIIGTLVLKNAGRVTLSGSLAWAPAVPGLPALVTDGPLKIQTNGFALSEFELGVNLNPSGAPDSSGQVDSTFDDAYASQLNGMLYVADDAVIDGIVRVDGILLVTGDLQITGLVDLQTTPEQFLTPSAFTHDQNVLLRLESGTRRRFN
;
A
#
# COMPACT_ATOMS: atom_id res chain seq x y z
N VAL A 1 -0.44 34.43 -20.02
CA VAL A 1 -0.94 33.21 -19.38
C VAL A 1 0.30 32.49 -18.94
N GLU A 2 0.65 32.60 -17.65
CA GLU A 2 1.73 31.78 -17.11
C GLU A 2 1.36 30.32 -17.34
N ASP A 3 2.31 29.54 -17.82
CA ASP A 3 2.14 28.11 -18.09
C ASP A 3 1.82 27.44 -16.75
N LEU A 4 0.53 27.18 -16.50
CA LEU A 4 0.06 26.73 -15.18
C LEU A 4 0.73 25.42 -14.76
N GLY A 5 1.22 24.62 -15.71
CA GLY A 5 1.89 23.36 -15.47
C GLY A 5 3.31 23.30 -16.00
N THR A 6 4.09 22.37 -15.45
CA THR A 6 5.42 22.02 -15.95
C THR A 6 5.31 20.77 -16.81
N SER A 7 5.84 20.84 -18.04
CA SER A 7 5.94 19.67 -18.91
C SER A 7 7.01 18.71 -18.40
N VAL A 8 6.67 17.43 -18.31
CA VAL A 8 7.51 16.35 -17.78
C VAL A 8 7.49 15.19 -18.77
N PRO A 9 8.63 14.76 -19.34
CA PRO A 9 8.65 13.58 -20.20
C PRO A 9 8.45 12.31 -19.36
N ILE A 10 7.71 11.31 -19.86
CA ILE A 10 7.51 10.05 -19.12
C ILE A 10 8.83 9.32 -18.81
N SER A 11 9.85 9.50 -19.65
CA SER A 11 11.20 8.97 -19.42
C SER A 11 11.92 9.57 -18.21
N SER A 12 11.43 10.68 -17.64
CA SER A 12 11.93 11.24 -16.38
C SER A 12 11.29 10.65 -15.14
N TRP A 13 10.30 9.76 -15.28
CA TRP A 13 9.75 9.07 -14.12
C TRP A 13 10.82 8.17 -13.51
N PRO A 14 10.87 8.09 -12.17
CA PRO A 14 11.83 7.24 -11.50
C PRO A 14 11.61 5.79 -11.95
N THR A 15 12.70 5.07 -12.21
CA THR A 15 12.61 3.61 -12.39
C THR A 15 12.10 3.01 -11.08
N PRO A 16 10.98 2.29 -11.08
CA PRO A 16 10.48 1.68 -9.86
C PRO A 16 11.51 0.64 -9.38
N THR A 17 12.08 0.87 -8.21
CA THR A 17 12.98 -0.10 -7.60
C THR A 17 12.16 -1.03 -6.73
N ALA A 18 12.29 -2.34 -6.97
CA ALA A 18 11.87 -3.33 -5.98
C ALA A 18 12.67 -3.02 -4.73
N PRO A 19 12.03 -2.80 -3.59
CA PRO A 19 12.78 -2.43 -2.41
C PRO A 19 13.69 -3.61 -2.03
N GLY A 20 14.96 -3.31 -1.74
CA GLY A 20 15.70 -4.10 -0.75
C GLY A 20 15.17 -3.88 0.68
N GLN A 21 14.11 -3.08 0.84
CA GLN A 21 13.48 -2.67 2.10
C GLN A 21 12.05 -3.22 2.26
N ASN A 22 12.00 -4.30 3.01
CA ASN A 22 10.97 -4.80 3.91
C ASN A 22 9.66 -3.97 4.03
N VAL A 23 8.58 -4.63 3.66
CA VAL A 23 7.15 -4.30 3.87
C VAL A 23 6.73 -4.52 5.34
N LEU A 24 7.48 -5.39 6.01
CA LEU A 24 7.45 -5.59 7.44
C LEU A 24 8.90 -5.72 7.91
N VAL A 25 9.37 -4.74 8.69
CA VAL A 25 10.63 -4.83 9.44
C VAL A 25 10.25 -4.92 10.91
N ASP A 26 10.45 -6.06 11.55
CA ASP A 26 10.50 -6.10 13.01
C ASP A 26 11.87 -6.63 13.43
N ALA A 27 12.84 -5.71 13.41
CA ALA A 27 14.27 -6.02 13.46
C ALA A 27 14.79 -6.44 14.85
N GLY A 28 13.93 -6.61 15.86
CA GLY A 28 14.44 -7.11 17.13
C GLY A 28 13.53 -7.10 18.34
N PHE A 29 12.24 -6.78 18.22
CA PHE A 29 11.30 -6.76 19.38
C PHE A 29 11.78 -5.93 20.59
N LEU A 30 12.81 -5.07 20.40
CA LEU A 30 13.48 -4.30 21.45
C LEU A 30 12.58 -3.21 22.04
N HIS A 31 11.51 -2.88 21.32
CA HIS A 31 10.54 -1.84 21.67
C HIS A 31 9.11 -2.38 21.86
N GLY A 32 8.92 -3.70 21.91
CA GLY A 32 7.63 -4.33 22.19
C GLY A 32 7.18 -5.35 21.14
N ILE A 33 5.87 -5.64 21.13
CA ILE A 33 5.20 -6.61 20.25
C ILE A 33 4.15 -5.94 19.35
N THR A 34 4.27 -4.64 19.09
CA THR A 34 3.25 -3.86 18.39
C THR A 34 2.87 -4.55 17.08
N GLY A 35 1.58 -4.86 16.91
CA GLY A 35 1.05 -5.56 15.73
C GLY A 35 1.08 -7.10 15.81
N TRP A 36 1.83 -7.69 16.73
CA TRP A 36 1.89 -9.15 16.92
C TRP A 36 0.85 -9.66 17.91
N SER A 37 0.22 -10.78 17.54
CA SER A 37 -0.70 -11.52 18.40
C SER A 37 -0.51 -13.03 18.26
N ALA A 38 -1.20 -13.80 19.10
CA ALA A 38 -1.33 -15.25 18.92
C ALA A 38 -2.75 -15.58 18.42
N SER A 39 -2.87 -16.51 17.48
CA SER A 39 -4.16 -16.98 16.95
C SER A 39 -4.07 -18.41 16.40
N PRO A 40 -5.10 -19.27 16.55
CA PRO A 40 -6.35 -19.01 17.28
C PRO A 40 -6.21 -19.07 18.82
N ALA A 41 -5.17 -19.73 19.34
CA ALA A 41 -4.83 -19.74 20.76
C ALA A 41 -3.33 -19.44 20.97
N GLY A 42 -2.89 -19.50 22.23
CA GLY A 42 -1.51 -19.17 22.63
C GLY A 42 -1.34 -17.75 23.12
N ARG A 43 -0.08 -17.36 23.32
CA ARG A 43 0.34 -16.04 23.76
C ARG A 43 1.65 -15.66 23.07
N VAL A 44 1.81 -14.37 22.83
CA VAL A 44 3.08 -13.76 22.43
C VAL A 44 3.61 -12.92 23.59
N TYR A 45 4.92 -12.91 23.79
CA TYR A 45 5.57 -12.14 24.85
C TYR A 45 6.92 -11.61 24.36
N PRO A 46 7.19 -10.29 24.49
CA PRO A 46 8.50 -9.74 24.14
C PRO A 46 9.52 -10.15 25.19
N MET A 47 10.64 -10.70 24.74
CA MET A 47 11.80 -10.94 25.58
C MET A 47 12.89 -9.92 25.27
N SER A 48 13.57 -9.41 26.29
CA SER A 48 14.66 -8.43 26.14
C SER A 48 16.01 -9.05 25.78
N SER A 49 16.06 -10.37 25.62
CA SER A 49 17.25 -11.17 25.29
C SER A 49 16.84 -12.39 24.48
N TYR A 50 17.83 -13.18 24.05
CA TYR A 50 17.67 -14.41 23.25
C TYR A 50 17.33 -14.21 21.77
N GLY A 51 17.29 -12.96 21.28
CA GLY A 51 17.33 -12.65 19.86
C GLY A 51 18.73 -12.81 19.25
N VAL A 52 18.81 -12.58 17.95
CA VAL A 52 20.02 -12.64 17.15
C VAL A 52 21.05 -11.63 17.68
N GLY A 53 22.25 -12.11 17.97
CA GLY A 53 23.30 -11.25 18.55
C GLY A 53 22.99 -10.79 19.97
N GLY A 54 22.03 -11.42 20.66
CA GLY A 54 21.62 -11.08 22.03
C GLY A 54 20.57 -9.97 22.12
N SER A 55 19.93 -9.61 21.01
CA SER A 55 18.79 -8.66 20.98
C SER A 55 17.55 -9.22 21.69
N GLY A 56 16.48 -8.42 21.71
CA GLY A 56 15.16 -8.90 22.05
C GLY A 56 14.61 -9.87 20.99
N CYS A 57 13.59 -10.64 21.36
CA CYS A 57 12.86 -11.52 20.46
C CYS A 57 11.42 -11.73 20.95
N LEU A 58 10.60 -12.42 20.16
CA LEU A 58 9.24 -12.80 20.50
C LEU A 58 9.18 -14.26 20.97
N LEU A 59 8.70 -14.48 22.19
CA LEU A 59 8.33 -15.82 22.67
C LEU A 59 6.87 -16.09 22.32
N VAL A 60 6.63 -17.21 21.64
CA VAL A 60 5.29 -17.73 21.35
C VAL A 60 5.07 -18.99 22.20
N TYR A 61 4.09 -18.97 23.08
CA TYR A 61 3.90 -20.01 24.11
C TYR A 61 2.43 -20.25 24.47
N ASN A 62 2.16 -21.20 25.36
CA ASN A 62 0.80 -21.67 25.72
C ASN A 62 -0.04 -22.10 24.50
N ARG A 63 0.63 -22.61 23.47
CA ARG A 63 -0.02 -23.17 22.29
C ARG A 63 -0.63 -24.52 22.66
N THR A 64 -1.73 -24.83 22.00
CA THR A 64 -2.59 -26.00 22.23
C THR A 64 -2.70 -26.89 20.99
N SER A 65 -2.23 -26.39 19.85
CA SER A 65 -2.22 -27.11 18.58
C SER A 65 -1.18 -26.56 17.61
N PHE A 66 -0.85 -27.34 16.58
CA PHE A 66 -0.05 -26.86 15.44
C PHE A 66 -0.72 -25.74 14.63
N SER A 67 -2.00 -25.45 14.88
CA SER A 67 -2.69 -24.36 14.18
C SER A 67 -2.38 -22.99 14.81
N ASP A 68 -1.98 -22.97 16.08
CA ASP A 68 -1.64 -21.76 16.84
C ASP A 68 -0.38 -21.12 16.29
N ALA A 69 -0.46 -19.84 15.97
CA ALA A 69 0.58 -19.09 15.27
C ALA A 69 0.85 -17.76 15.97
N ALA A 70 2.08 -17.26 15.82
CA ALA A 70 2.31 -15.83 15.88
C ALA A 70 1.75 -15.20 14.60
N THR A 71 1.00 -14.13 14.75
CA THR A 71 0.30 -13.48 13.65
C THR A 71 0.53 -11.98 13.65
N ILE A 72 0.60 -11.39 12.46
CA ILE A 72 0.68 -9.95 12.26
C ILE A 72 -0.17 -9.55 11.06
N ASP A 73 -0.86 -8.41 11.18
CA ASP A 73 -1.64 -7.81 10.12
C ASP A 73 -0.71 -7.23 9.04
N VAL A 74 -0.98 -7.58 7.78
CA VAL A 74 -0.25 -7.10 6.59
C VAL A 74 -1.21 -6.68 5.48
N SER A 75 -2.46 -6.36 5.83
CA SER A 75 -3.59 -6.13 4.89
C SER A 75 -3.33 -5.03 3.87
N SER A 76 -2.77 -3.93 4.33
CA SER A 76 -2.33 -2.75 3.58
C SER A 76 -1.20 -3.03 2.59
N ALA A 77 -0.42 -4.06 2.85
CA ALA A 77 0.89 -4.28 2.27
C ALA A 77 0.89 -5.35 1.16
N VAL A 78 0.07 -6.40 1.29
CA VAL A 78 0.08 -7.55 0.38
C VAL A 78 -0.88 -7.37 -0.80
N ARG A 79 -0.51 -7.90 -1.97
CA ARG A 79 -1.34 -7.91 -3.19
C ARG A 79 -1.34 -9.29 -3.83
N SER A 80 -2.44 -9.64 -4.50
CA SER A 80 -2.56 -10.91 -5.23
C SER A 80 -1.62 -10.87 -6.44
N GLY A 81 -0.83 -11.91 -6.65
CA GLY A 81 0.16 -11.96 -7.73
C GLY A 81 1.46 -11.21 -7.48
N GLN A 82 1.67 -10.66 -6.28
CA GLN A 82 2.91 -9.94 -5.94
C GLN A 82 3.90 -10.85 -5.22
N ASP A 83 5.12 -10.96 -5.73
CA ASP A 83 6.16 -11.74 -5.04
C ASP A 83 6.62 -11.05 -3.75
N LEU A 84 6.67 -11.83 -2.67
CA LEU A 84 7.11 -11.38 -1.35
C LEU A 84 8.30 -12.24 -0.87
N SER A 85 9.43 -11.62 -0.61
CA SER A 85 10.56 -12.26 0.07
C SER A 85 10.31 -12.29 1.57
N PHE A 86 10.26 -13.48 2.16
CA PHE A 86 10.11 -13.70 3.59
C PHE A 86 11.43 -14.21 4.20
N SER A 87 11.80 -13.69 5.38
CA SER A 87 12.74 -14.36 6.26
C SER A 87 12.45 -14.09 7.73
N ALA A 88 12.83 -15.03 8.59
CA ALA A 88 12.78 -14.88 10.04
C ALA A 88 13.83 -15.76 10.70
N TRP A 89 14.23 -15.41 11.91
CA TRP A 89 14.99 -16.26 12.80
C TRP A 89 14.04 -16.98 13.76
N VAL A 90 14.16 -18.29 13.86
CA VAL A 90 13.26 -19.14 14.63
C VAL A 90 14.02 -20.15 15.48
N LEU A 91 13.45 -20.53 16.62
CA LEU A 91 13.98 -21.58 17.51
C LEU A 91 12.84 -22.33 18.18
N PRO A 92 12.61 -23.63 17.88
CA PRO A 92 11.74 -24.47 18.69
C PRO A 92 12.40 -24.77 20.05
N LEU A 93 11.60 -24.87 21.12
CA LEU A 93 12.13 -24.95 22.50
C LEU A 93 12.12 -26.36 23.12
N GLU A 94 11.48 -27.35 22.49
CA GLU A 94 11.27 -28.67 23.07
C GLU A 94 11.74 -29.83 22.18
N THR A 95 11.49 -29.76 20.88
CA THR A 95 11.89 -30.79 19.92
C THR A 95 12.11 -30.19 18.54
N ASN A 96 13.01 -30.78 17.76
CA ASN A 96 13.14 -30.50 16.34
C ASN A 96 11.77 -30.46 15.63
N CYS A 97 11.55 -29.44 14.80
CA CYS A 97 10.34 -29.34 14.00
C CYS A 97 10.53 -28.46 12.76
N GLU A 98 9.61 -28.57 11.81
CA GLU A 98 9.49 -27.62 10.70
C GLU A 98 8.69 -26.38 11.14
N PHE A 99 8.95 -25.24 10.49
CA PHE A 99 8.11 -24.05 10.60
C PHE A 99 7.24 -23.89 9.36
N ARG A 100 5.99 -23.48 9.56
CA ARG A 100 5.06 -23.14 8.51
C ARG A 100 4.81 -21.64 8.51
N VAL A 101 4.96 -21.03 7.35
CA VAL A 101 4.69 -19.63 7.08
C VAL A 101 3.49 -19.57 6.15
N ARG A 102 2.46 -18.82 6.53
CA ARG A 102 1.24 -18.70 5.74
C ARG A 102 0.80 -17.26 5.67
N LEU A 103 0.40 -16.82 4.48
CA LEU A 103 -0.40 -15.62 4.31
C LEU A 103 -1.87 -16.03 4.19
N GLN A 104 -2.69 -15.65 5.17
CA GLN A 104 -4.12 -15.84 5.13
C GLN A 104 -4.79 -14.53 4.73
N VAL A 105 -5.66 -14.57 3.72
CA VAL A 105 -6.44 -13.42 3.27
C VAL A 105 -7.92 -13.72 3.53
N ILE A 106 -8.65 -12.76 4.07
CA ILE A 106 -10.10 -12.79 4.13
C ILE A 106 -10.62 -11.66 3.25
N THR A 107 -11.51 -11.99 2.33
CA THR A 107 -12.11 -11.03 1.40
C THR A 107 -13.38 -10.41 1.98
N THR A 108 -13.88 -9.35 1.35
CA THR A 108 -15.06 -8.60 1.82
C THR A 108 -16.33 -9.45 1.84
N ASP A 109 -16.44 -10.47 0.99
CA ASP A 109 -17.50 -11.49 0.99
C ASP A 109 -17.38 -12.52 2.14
N GLY A 110 -16.30 -12.45 2.93
CA GLY A 110 -15.99 -13.36 4.03
C GLY A 110 -15.23 -14.63 3.62
N THR A 111 -14.91 -14.81 2.35
CA THR A 111 -14.14 -15.97 1.87
C THR A 111 -12.73 -15.96 2.45
N VAL A 112 -12.26 -17.11 2.95
CA VAL A 112 -10.93 -17.27 3.53
C VAL A 112 -10.01 -17.98 2.53
N HIS A 113 -8.90 -17.33 2.20
CA HIS A 113 -7.86 -17.83 1.31
C HIS A 113 -6.58 -18.12 2.11
N ASN A 114 -5.98 -19.29 1.88
CA ASN A 114 -4.56 -19.49 2.21
C ASN A 114 -3.75 -18.99 1.01
N ALA A 115 -3.61 -17.67 0.90
CA ALA A 115 -3.10 -17.01 -0.28
C ALA A 115 -1.67 -17.46 -0.63
N ALA A 116 -0.81 -17.65 0.37
CA ALA A 116 0.49 -18.30 0.23
C ALA A 116 0.74 -19.23 1.43
N ASP A 117 1.45 -20.33 1.20
CA ASP A 117 1.73 -21.32 2.23
C ASP A 117 3.06 -22.03 1.94
N TRP A 118 3.99 -21.98 2.89
CA TRP A 118 5.31 -22.57 2.77
C TRP A 118 5.72 -23.26 4.08
N THR A 119 6.53 -24.31 3.97
CA THR A 119 7.09 -25.03 5.11
C THR A 119 8.60 -25.13 4.97
N SER A 120 9.32 -24.82 6.05
CA SER A 120 10.77 -24.90 6.11
C SER A 120 11.26 -26.34 6.15
N SER A 121 12.57 -26.53 5.98
CA SER A 121 13.23 -27.75 6.47
C SER A 121 13.11 -27.84 7.99
N GLU A 122 13.40 -29.02 8.54
CA GLU A 122 13.50 -29.21 9.99
C GLU A 122 14.52 -28.23 10.61
N VAL A 123 14.12 -27.65 11.73
CA VAL A 123 14.91 -26.74 12.56
C VAL A 123 15.20 -27.46 13.88
N ASN A 124 16.46 -27.43 14.30
CA ASN A 124 16.85 -28.06 15.56
C ASN A 124 16.32 -27.25 16.75
N ASP A 125 15.90 -27.94 17.82
CA ASP A 125 15.55 -27.27 19.06
C ASP A 125 16.77 -26.73 19.81
N GLY A 126 16.49 -25.85 20.77
CA GLY A 126 17.52 -25.34 21.66
C GLY A 126 16.96 -24.43 22.74
N TRP A 127 17.83 -24.10 23.68
CA TRP A 127 17.47 -23.35 24.89
C TRP A 127 18.02 -21.91 24.94
N PHE A 128 18.80 -21.50 23.94
CA PHE A 128 19.47 -20.19 23.92
C PHE A 128 19.37 -19.52 22.55
N GLY A 129 19.33 -18.19 22.54
CA GLY A 129 19.24 -17.36 21.32
C GLY A 129 20.39 -17.54 20.33
N SER A 130 21.55 -18.05 20.78
CA SER A 130 22.66 -18.42 19.87
C SER A 130 22.33 -19.59 18.94
N SER A 131 21.22 -20.31 19.19
CA SER A 131 20.74 -21.42 18.38
C SER A 131 19.64 -21.03 17.40
N LEU A 132 19.31 -19.74 17.25
CA LEU A 132 18.32 -19.29 16.27
C LEU A 132 18.73 -19.72 14.85
N HIS A 133 17.78 -20.26 14.10
CA HIS A 133 17.96 -20.67 12.71
C HIS A 133 17.20 -19.73 11.79
N ARG A 134 17.85 -19.29 10.71
CA ARG A 134 17.18 -18.47 9.70
C ARG A 134 16.38 -19.35 8.75
N ILE A 135 15.09 -19.05 8.62
CA ILE A 135 14.20 -19.57 7.57
C ILE A 135 13.92 -18.46 6.56
N SER A 136 13.80 -18.81 5.28
CA SER A 136 13.50 -17.84 4.22
C SER A 136 12.86 -18.50 3.01
N THR A 137 11.98 -17.77 2.33
CA THR A 137 11.31 -18.22 1.10
C THR A 137 10.77 -17.05 0.29
N THR A 138 10.34 -17.30 -0.94
CA THR A 138 9.46 -16.39 -1.69
C THR A 138 8.02 -16.86 -1.52
N LEU A 139 7.14 -15.96 -1.15
CA LEU A 139 5.69 -16.18 -1.11
C LEU A 139 5.07 -15.52 -2.35
N GLU A 140 4.25 -16.27 -3.07
CA GLU A 140 3.51 -15.81 -4.24
C GLU A 140 2.01 -15.88 -3.92
N PRO A 141 1.47 -14.90 -3.19
CA PRO A 141 0.12 -14.96 -2.69
C PRO A 141 -0.90 -14.80 -3.82
N GLN A 142 -1.91 -15.67 -3.84
CA GLN A 142 -2.97 -15.69 -4.84
C GLN A 142 -4.34 -15.70 -4.18
N TRP A 143 -5.20 -14.78 -4.58
CA TRP A 143 -6.63 -14.77 -4.24
C TRP A 143 -7.43 -13.96 -5.28
N ASN A 144 -8.74 -14.12 -5.23
CA ASN A 144 -9.70 -13.33 -6.01
C ASN A 144 -10.58 -12.52 -5.06
N GLY A 145 -11.06 -11.36 -5.50
CA GLY A 145 -11.93 -10.50 -4.70
C GLY A 145 -11.17 -9.44 -3.89
N ILE A 146 -11.94 -8.60 -3.19
CA ILE A 146 -11.42 -7.44 -2.45
C ILE A 146 -10.94 -7.88 -1.07
N VAL A 147 -9.72 -7.52 -0.70
CA VAL A 147 -9.15 -7.81 0.62
C VAL A 147 -9.92 -7.05 1.70
N ARG A 148 -10.33 -7.77 2.75
CA ARG A 148 -10.80 -7.19 4.01
C ARG A 148 -9.72 -7.25 5.08
N SER A 149 -8.97 -8.34 5.13
CA SER A 149 -7.81 -8.50 6.00
C SER A 149 -6.81 -9.47 5.39
N ALA A 150 -5.53 -9.27 5.65
CA ALA A 150 -4.47 -10.23 5.38
C ALA A 150 -3.58 -10.38 6.62
N THR A 151 -3.23 -11.62 6.95
CA THR A 151 -2.48 -11.95 8.15
C THR A 151 -1.35 -12.89 7.80
N LEU A 152 -0.12 -12.49 8.14
CA LEU A 152 1.02 -13.38 8.11
C LEU A 152 0.99 -14.25 9.38
N GLN A 153 1.15 -15.56 9.22
CA GLN A 153 1.12 -16.55 10.28
C GLN A 153 2.44 -17.34 10.27
N ILE A 154 3.09 -17.44 11.43
CA ILE A 154 4.29 -18.24 11.65
C ILE A 154 4.01 -19.22 12.78
N ARG A 155 4.23 -20.52 12.55
CA ARG A 155 3.94 -21.58 13.53
C ARG A 155 4.82 -22.79 13.31
N THR A 156 4.97 -23.63 14.33
CA THR A 156 5.59 -24.95 14.16
C THR A 156 4.62 -25.93 13.48
N ARG A 157 5.17 -26.96 12.86
CA ARG A 157 4.44 -28.04 12.21
C ARG A 157 4.85 -29.38 12.81
N GLY A 158 3.88 -30.27 12.96
CA GLY A 158 4.08 -31.62 13.50
C GLY A 158 2.89 -32.06 14.35
N SER A 159 2.94 -33.30 14.83
CA SER A 159 1.99 -33.82 15.82
C SER A 159 2.59 -33.78 17.23
N GLY A 160 1.72 -33.72 18.24
CA GLY A 160 2.13 -33.60 19.64
C GLY A 160 3.06 -32.39 19.85
N THR A 161 4.08 -32.59 20.70
CA THR A 161 5.05 -31.56 21.10
C THR A 161 5.69 -30.83 19.92
N ALA A 162 5.96 -31.50 18.78
CA ALA A 162 6.51 -30.82 17.61
C ALA A 162 5.59 -29.71 17.07
N GLY A 163 4.27 -29.94 17.14
CA GLY A 163 3.26 -29.02 16.64
C GLY A 163 2.83 -27.93 17.63
N ASP A 164 2.77 -28.22 18.93
CA ASP A 164 2.22 -27.30 19.95
C ASP A 164 3.27 -26.73 20.94
N GLN A 165 4.55 -27.04 20.76
CA GLN A 165 5.63 -26.44 21.58
C GLN A 165 5.73 -24.92 21.45
N ALA A 166 6.35 -24.32 22.46
CA ALA A 166 6.78 -22.93 22.38
C ALA A 166 7.95 -22.73 21.40
N PHE A 167 8.06 -21.52 20.86
CA PHE A 167 9.18 -21.15 19.98
C PHE A 167 9.56 -19.67 20.13
N LEU A 168 10.80 -19.35 19.77
CA LEU A 168 11.28 -17.98 19.62
C LEU A 168 11.21 -17.54 18.18
N LEU A 169 10.95 -16.26 17.98
CA LEU A 169 10.89 -15.59 16.68
C LEU A 169 11.63 -14.26 16.77
N ASP A 170 12.51 -13.99 15.81
CA ASP A 170 13.26 -12.74 15.73
C ASP A 170 13.52 -12.31 14.27
N GLY A 171 13.80 -11.03 14.07
CA GLY A 171 14.23 -10.47 12.78
C GLY A 171 13.27 -10.80 11.64
N VAL A 172 11.96 -10.67 11.89
CA VAL A 172 10.95 -10.99 10.87
C VAL A 172 10.98 -9.93 9.80
N SER A 173 11.05 -10.41 8.57
CA SER A 173 11.18 -9.61 7.37
C SER A 173 10.23 -10.16 6.32
N LEU A 174 9.30 -9.33 5.85
CA LEU A 174 8.52 -9.58 4.65
C LEU A 174 8.77 -8.40 3.71
N ALA A 175 9.19 -8.62 2.47
CA ALA A 175 9.56 -7.56 1.54
C ALA A 175 8.95 -7.80 0.17
N VAL A 176 8.46 -6.76 -0.50
CA VAL A 176 8.12 -6.86 -1.93
C VAL A 176 9.40 -7.17 -2.70
N SER A 177 9.43 -8.28 -3.44
CA SER A 177 10.60 -8.63 -4.26
C SER A 177 10.51 -8.15 -5.71
N THR A 178 9.38 -7.59 -6.14
CA THR A 178 9.16 -7.08 -7.51
C THR A 178 8.55 -5.67 -7.53
N ALA A 179 9.10 -4.79 -8.37
CA ALA A 179 8.53 -3.47 -8.64
C ALA A 179 7.44 -3.56 -9.71
N PRO A 180 6.61 -2.51 -9.91
CA PRO A 180 5.85 -2.36 -11.14
C PRO A 180 6.72 -2.49 -12.38
N GLU A 181 6.20 -3.15 -13.43
CA GLU A 181 6.89 -3.30 -14.73
C GLU A 181 6.73 -2.07 -15.64
N ALA A 182 5.70 -1.26 -15.44
CA ALA A 182 5.39 -0.06 -16.22
C ALA A 182 6.17 1.18 -15.72
N PRO A 183 6.27 2.26 -16.51
CA PRO A 183 6.56 3.58 -15.95
C PRO A 183 5.60 3.85 -14.80
N ALA A 184 6.14 3.96 -13.59
CA ALA A 184 5.33 4.08 -12.40
C ALA A 184 5.84 5.13 -11.42
N LEU A 185 4.89 5.85 -10.83
CA LEU A 185 5.11 6.56 -9.58
C LEU A 185 4.81 5.56 -8.47
N TYR A 186 5.87 5.09 -7.80
CA TYR A 186 5.77 4.02 -6.81
C TYR A 186 6.49 4.40 -5.52
N ARG A 187 5.77 4.43 -4.39
CA ARG A 187 6.33 4.79 -3.07
C ARG A 187 7.00 6.16 -3.08
N GLN A 188 6.30 7.14 -3.65
CA GLN A 188 6.79 8.50 -3.78
C GLN A 188 5.86 9.48 -3.09
N VAL A 189 6.46 10.56 -2.59
CA VAL A 189 5.76 11.80 -2.30
C VAL A 189 5.98 12.78 -3.44
N ILE A 190 4.90 13.39 -3.91
CA ILE A 190 4.91 14.45 -4.92
C ILE A 190 4.23 15.66 -4.32
N SER A 191 4.87 16.81 -4.44
CA SER A 191 4.40 18.11 -3.98
C SER A 191 5.01 19.22 -4.85
N PRO A 192 4.59 20.48 -4.72
CA PRO A 192 5.19 21.59 -5.45
C PRO A 192 6.70 21.72 -5.29
N THR A 193 7.26 21.28 -4.16
CA THR A 193 8.68 21.46 -3.80
C THR A 193 9.46 20.16 -3.60
N VAL A 194 8.79 19.01 -3.56
CA VAL A 194 9.40 17.67 -3.43
C VAL A 194 8.77 16.76 -4.46
N HIS A 195 9.54 16.31 -5.44
CA HIS A 195 9.10 15.32 -6.41
C HIS A 195 10.29 14.61 -7.06
N PRO A 196 10.13 13.34 -7.47
CA PRO A 196 11.17 12.58 -8.15
C PRO A 196 11.24 12.87 -9.66
N LEU A 197 10.28 13.65 -10.19
CA LEU A 197 10.24 14.03 -11.59
C LEU A 197 11.46 14.91 -11.87
N SER A 198 12.29 14.57 -12.86
CA SER A 198 13.51 15.33 -13.20
C SER A 198 13.21 16.67 -13.90
N ALA A 199 12.10 17.31 -13.54
CA ALA A 199 11.60 18.56 -14.08
C ALA A 199 11.79 19.70 -13.07
N ALA A 200 11.54 20.93 -13.52
CA ALA A 200 11.51 22.06 -12.60
C ALA A 200 10.33 21.94 -11.61
N ALA A 201 10.55 22.39 -10.38
CA ALA A 201 9.48 22.57 -9.40
C ALA A 201 8.39 23.49 -9.95
N ASN A 202 7.13 23.15 -9.70
CA ASN A 202 5.98 23.96 -10.10
C ASN A 202 5.29 24.44 -8.82
N ALA A 203 5.27 25.75 -8.56
CA ALA A 203 4.67 26.30 -7.36
C ALA A 203 3.15 26.01 -7.25
N SER A 204 2.47 25.82 -8.38
CA SER A 204 1.06 25.40 -8.43
C SER A 204 0.87 23.88 -8.29
N GLY A 205 1.97 23.11 -8.25
CA GLY A 205 1.96 21.65 -8.17
C GLY A 205 1.34 20.96 -9.39
N VAL A 206 1.33 21.60 -10.57
CA VAL A 206 0.75 21.04 -11.79
C VAL A 206 1.85 20.47 -12.68
N TYR A 207 1.76 19.18 -12.99
CA TYR A 207 2.69 18.47 -13.86
C TYR A 207 1.94 17.86 -15.04
N VAL A 208 2.40 18.17 -16.25
CA VAL A 208 1.82 17.68 -17.50
C VAL A 208 2.76 16.64 -18.09
N ILE A 209 2.29 15.40 -18.15
CA ILE A 209 3.06 14.24 -18.58
C ILE A 209 2.52 13.75 -19.92
N ASP A 210 3.37 13.72 -20.94
CA ASP A 210 3.08 12.96 -22.15
C ASP A 210 3.52 11.52 -21.94
N CYS A 211 2.56 10.60 -21.86
CA CYS A 211 2.77 9.18 -21.62
C CYS A 211 3.18 8.41 -22.89
N GLU A 212 3.20 9.05 -24.07
CA GLU A 212 3.67 8.44 -25.33
C GLU A 212 2.97 7.11 -25.69
N GLY A 213 1.70 6.96 -25.33
CA GLY A 213 0.90 5.74 -25.54
C GLY A 213 1.17 4.62 -24.53
N GLN A 214 2.04 4.85 -23.53
CA GLN A 214 2.41 3.83 -22.55
C GLN A 214 1.33 3.67 -21.47
N ASN A 215 1.26 2.46 -20.92
CA ASN A 215 0.51 2.23 -19.68
C ASN A 215 1.33 2.82 -18.52
N VAL A 216 0.68 3.52 -17.61
CA VAL A 216 1.31 4.13 -16.43
C VAL A 216 0.62 3.68 -15.16
N GLU A 217 1.41 3.53 -14.09
CA GLU A 217 0.90 3.14 -12.78
C GLU A 217 1.26 4.20 -11.72
N ILE A 218 0.28 4.54 -10.87
CA ILE A 218 0.48 5.36 -9.68
C ILE A 218 0.08 4.50 -8.49
N ARG A 219 1.07 4.17 -7.65
CA ARG A 219 0.92 3.16 -6.60
C ARG A 219 1.60 3.56 -5.31
N ASP A 220 0.88 3.42 -4.20
CA ASP A 220 1.43 3.66 -2.85
C ASP A 220 2.09 5.04 -2.73
N CYS A 221 1.38 6.07 -3.19
CA CYS A 221 1.88 7.43 -3.33
C CYS A 221 1.08 8.43 -2.50
N ARG A 222 1.78 9.46 -2.01
CA ARG A 222 1.18 10.70 -1.54
C ARG A 222 1.40 11.79 -2.58
N ILE A 223 0.33 12.42 -3.07
CA ILE A 223 0.41 13.44 -4.12
C ILE A 223 -0.33 14.70 -3.63
N ILE A 224 0.42 15.80 -3.55
CA ILE A 224 -0.04 17.16 -3.26
C ILE A 224 0.15 17.95 -4.56
N GLY A 225 -0.76 17.79 -5.51
CA GLY A 225 -0.59 18.34 -6.84
C GLY A 225 -1.59 17.79 -7.85
N THR A 226 -1.53 18.37 -9.04
CA THR A 226 -2.30 17.97 -10.20
C THR A 226 -1.39 17.21 -11.16
N LEU A 227 -1.78 15.99 -11.54
CA LEU A 227 -1.17 15.31 -12.67
C LEU A 227 -2.11 15.39 -13.88
N VAL A 228 -1.56 15.83 -15.01
CA VAL A 228 -2.21 15.81 -16.31
C VAL A 228 -1.51 14.77 -17.17
N LEU A 229 -2.13 13.61 -17.35
CA LEU A 229 -1.60 12.49 -18.11
C LEU A 229 -2.19 12.52 -19.53
N LYS A 230 -1.34 12.79 -20.52
CA LYS A 230 -1.71 12.88 -21.92
C LYS A 230 -1.20 11.68 -22.70
N ASN A 231 -1.91 11.32 -23.76
CA ASN A 231 -1.60 10.18 -24.61
C ASN A 231 -1.34 8.91 -23.77
N ALA A 232 -2.11 8.68 -22.69
CA ALA A 232 -1.90 7.51 -21.86
C ALA A 232 -2.56 6.27 -22.51
N GLY A 233 -1.84 5.14 -22.57
CA GLY A 233 -2.42 3.87 -23.01
C GLY A 233 -3.44 3.33 -21.99
N ARG A 234 -3.08 3.39 -20.70
CA ARG A 234 -3.95 3.14 -19.54
C ARG A 234 -3.32 3.77 -18.31
N VAL A 235 -4.13 4.40 -17.48
CA VAL A 235 -3.72 4.88 -16.16
C VAL A 235 -4.24 3.92 -15.10
N THR A 236 -3.35 3.35 -14.30
CA THR A 236 -3.73 2.49 -13.18
C THR A 236 -3.41 3.17 -11.85
N LEU A 237 -4.43 3.35 -11.01
CA LEU A 237 -4.29 3.78 -9.62
C LEU A 237 -4.41 2.55 -8.72
N SER A 238 -3.38 2.20 -7.97
CA SER A 238 -3.36 0.96 -7.18
C SER A 238 -2.77 1.15 -5.78
N GLY A 239 -3.04 0.19 -4.89
CA GLY A 239 -2.55 0.22 -3.52
C GLY A 239 -3.23 1.27 -2.65
N SER A 240 -2.49 1.92 -1.77
CA SER A 240 -2.99 3.03 -0.94
C SER A 240 -2.60 4.36 -1.61
N LEU A 241 -3.52 5.33 -1.72
CA LEU A 241 -3.21 6.62 -2.35
C LEU A 241 -3.77 7.77 -1.52
N ALA A 242 -2.92 8.73 -1.16
CA ALA A 242 -3.33 9.98 -0.52
C ALA A 242 -3.09 11.13 -1.50
N TRP A 243 -4.13 11.54 -2.23
CA TRP A 243 -4.00 12.52 -3.31
C TRP A 243 -4.90 13.73 -3.08
N ALA A 244 -4.34 14.93 -3.11
CA ALA A 244 -5.07 16.18 -3.20
C ALA A 244 -4.39 17.15 -4.18
N PRO A 245 -5.10 18.08 -4.84
CA PRO A 245 -4.46 19.18 -5.56
C PRO A 245 -3.67 20.07 -4.59
N ALA A 246 -2.56 20.64 -5.05
CA ALA A 246 -1.77 21.60 -4.25
C ALA A 246 -2.49 22.95 -4.09
N VAL A 247 -3.25 23.36 -5.11
CA VAL A 247 -4.02 24.60 -5.12
C VAL A 247 -5.51 24.26 -5.12
N PRO A 248 -6.31 24.78 -4.16
CA PRO A 248 -7.75 24.56 -4.14
C PRO A 248 -8.42 24.96 -5.46
N GLY A 249 -9.34 24.12 -5.94
CA GLY A 249 -10.05 24.32 -7.20
C GLY A 249 -9.38 23.73 -8.44
N LEU A 250 -8.11 23.29 -8.34
CA LEU A 250 -7.49 22.48 -9.39
C LEU A 250 -7.90 21.00 -9.27
N PRO A 251 -7.89 20.24 -10.39
CA PRO A 251 -8.10 18.80 -10.35
C PRO A 251 -6.94 18.09 -9.64
N ALA A 252 -7.21 16.92 -9.05
CA ALA A 252 -6.15 16.00 -8.64
C ALA A 252 -5.55 15.29 -9.87
N LEU A 253 -6.42 14.79 -10.76
CA LEU A 253 -6.03 14.04 -11.94
C LEU A 253 -6.83 14.51 -13.17
N VAL A 254 -6.13 14.65 -14.29
CA VAL A 254 -6.70 14.81 -15.63
C VAL A 254 -6.03 13.77 -16.52
N THR A 255 -6.79 12.89 -17.16
CA THR A 255 -6.25 11.90 -18.10
C THR A 255 -7.09 11.81 -19.35
N ASP A 256 -6.44 11.62 -20.50
CA ASP A 256 -7.10 11.31 -21.78
C ASP A 256 -7.17 9.82 -22.10
N GLY A 257 -6.39 8.99 -21.41
CA GLY A 257 -6.45 7.53 -21.50
C GLY A 257 -7.40 6.88 -20.49
N PRO A 258 -7.73 5.59 -20.68
CA PRO A 258 -8.64 4.87 -19.82
C PRO A 258 -8.08 4.72 -18.40
N LEU A 259 -8.94 4.89 -17.40
CA LEU A 259 -8.59 4.85 -15.98
C LEU A 259 -9.00 3.51 -15.35
N LYS A 260 -8.08 2.88 -14.61
CA LYS A 260 -8.39 1.75 -13.73
C LYS A 260 -8.03 2.10 -12.29
N ILE A 261 -9.00 2.02 -11.38
CA ILE A 261 -8.80 2.23 -9.95
C ILE A 261 -8.90 0.89 -9.22
N GLN A 262 -7.81 0.46 -8.60
CA GLN A 262 -7.66 -0.78 -7.84
C GLN A 262 -7.00 -0.50 -6.48
N THR A 263 -7.45 0.56 -5.81
CA THR A 263 -6.99 0.88 -4.45
C THR A 263 -7.53 -0.14 -3.44
N ASN A 264 -6.90 -0.25 -2.28
CA ASN A 264 -7.21 -1.29 -1.29
C ASN A 264 -8.03 -0.79 -0.07
N GLY A 265 -8.24 0.52 0.06
CA GLY A 265 -8.98 1.15 1.16
C GLY A 265 -8.23 1.24 2.50
N PHE A 266 -7.00 0.72 2.58
CA PHE A 266 -6.15 0.84 3.77
C PHE A 266 -5.45 2.19 3.80
N ALA A 267 -5.01 2.64 4.97
CA ALA A 267 -4.18 3.83 5.06
C ALA A 267 -2.87 3.65 4.27
N LEU A 268 -2.34 4.75 3.74
CA LEU A 268 -0.99 4.86 3.20
C LEU A 268 -0.04 5.04 4.39
N SER A 269 0.65 3.97 4.78
CA SER A 269 1.51 3.93 5.97
C SER A 269 2.98 4.10 5.61
N GLU A 270 3.66 5.06 6.22
CA GLU A 270 5.10 5.26 6.02
C GLU A 270 5.91 4.06 6.51
N PHE A 271 5.46 3.43 7.60
CA PHE A 271 6.12 2.28 8.22
C PHE A 271 6.21 1.10 7.25
N GLU A 272 5.08 0.77 6.63
CA GLU A 272 4.98 -0.35 5.69
C GLU A 272 5.67 -0.06 4.36
N LEU A 273 5.69 1.22 3.98
CA LEU A 273 6.34 1.69 2.78
C LEU A 273 7.80 2.08 3.00
N GLY A 274 8.35 2.00 4.21
CA GLY A 274 9.72 2.41 4.54
C GLY A 274 10.14 3.75 3.90
N VAL A 275 9.20 4.68 3.75
CA VAL A 275 9.38 5.96 3.04
C VAL A 275 8.66 7.02 3.85
N ASN A 276 9.35 8.12 4.13
CA ASN A 276 8.76 9.30 4.74
C ASN A 276 7.91 10.04 3.68
N LEU A 277 6.65 10.26 4.00
CA LEU A 277 5.63 10.88 3.17
C LEU A 277 5.30 12.31 3.62
N ASN A 278 5.81 12.80 4.75
CA ASN A 278 5.77 14.21 5.19
C ASN A 278 7.14 14.93 5.25
N PRO A 279 8.05 14.78 4.27
CA PRO A 279 9.36 15.40 4.40
C PRO A 279 9.25 16.92 4.32
N SER A 280 10.33 17.62 4.66
CA SER A 280 10.43 19.07 4.42
C SER A 280 10.09 19.41 2.96
N GLY A 281 9.05 20.23 2.75
CA GLY A 281 8.52 20.58 1.43
C GLY A 281 7.27 19.80 1.01
N ALA A 282 6.85 18.81 1.79
CA ALA A 282 5.56 18.13 1.66
C ALA A 282 4.95 17.89 3.05
N PRO A 283 4.67 18.96 3.85
CA PRO A 283 4.12 18.79 5.19
C PRO A 283 2.78 18.06 5.19
N ASP A 284 2.43 17.44 6.32
CA ASP A 284 1.12 16.82 6.53
C ASP A 284 -0.03 17.86 6.50
N SER A 285 -1.28 17.42 6.72
CA SER A 285 -2.43 18.34 6.75
C SER A 285 -2.41 19.34 7.90
N SER A 286 -1.59 19.13 8.94
CA SER A 286 -1.42 20.02 10.08
C SER A 286 -0.20 20.94 9.94
N GLY A 287 0.53 20.85 8.83
CA GLY A 287 1.74 21.64 8.54
C GLY A 287 3.01 21.06 9.17
N GLN A 288 2.96 19.87 9.77
CA GLN A 288 4.10 19.18 10.37
C GLN A 288 4.94 18.48 9.31
N VAL A 289 6.23 18.38 9.62
CA VAL A 289 7.23 17.62 8.87
C VAL A 289 8.07 16.86 9.87
N ASP A 290 8.52 15.67 9.52
CA ASP A 290 9.51 14.95 10.31
C ASP A 290 10.44 14.10 9.44
N SER A 291 11.16 13.21 10.09
CA SER A 291 12.08 12.26 9.45
C SER A 291 11.80 10.80 9.88
N THR A 292 10.70 10.56 10.59
CA THR A 292 10.32 9.22 11.05
C THR A 292 9.43 8.56 9.99
N PHE A 293 9.05 7.30 10.24
CA PHE A 293 8.22 6.49 9.34
C PHE A 293 6.98 5.97 10.09
N ASP A 294 6.43 6.76 11.01
CA ASP A 294 5.34 6.36 11.90
C ASP A 294 4.00 7.01 11.57
N ASP A 295 3.95 7.81 10.49
CA ASP A 295 2.72 8.42 10.01
C ASP A 295 1.90 7.50 9.08
N ALA A 296 0.59 7.76 9.07
CA ALA A 296 -0.35 7.12 8.17
C ALA A 296 -1.37 8.13 7.63
N TYR A 297 -1.65 8.04 6.33
CA TYR A 297 -2.60 8.91 5.64
C TYR A 297 -3.80 8.10 5.18
N ALA A 298 -5.01 8.65 5.28
CA ALA A 298 -6.17 8.00 4.70
C ALA A 298 -5.97 7.79 3.19
N SER A 299 -6.27 6.60 2.69
CA SER A 299 -6.27 6.36 1.23
C SER A 299 -7.54 6.98 0.63
N GLN A 300 -7.39 8.16 0.05
CA GLN A 300 -8.46 8.95 -0.53
C GLN A 300 -7.95 9.81 -1.69
N LEU A 301 -8.83 10.01 -2.67
CA LEU A 301 -8.61 10.87 -3.83
C LEU A 301 -9.45 12.14 -3.63
N ASN A 302 -8.81 13.21 -3.21
CA ASN A 302 -9.43 14.50 -2.91
C ASN A 302 -9.32 15.42 -4.13
N GLY A 303 -10.44 15.99 -4.58
CA GLY A 303 -10.50 16.90 -5.72
C GLY A 303 -11.18 16.27 -6.94
N MET A 304 -11.08 16.96 -8.08
CA MET A 304 -11.64 16.46 -9.34
C MET A 304 -10.70 15.46 -10.02
N LEU A 305 -11.26 14.34 -10.47
CA LEU A 305 -10.66 13.37 -11.37
C LEU A 305 -11.41 13.45 -12.69
N TYR A 306 -10.73 13.91 -13.74
CA TYR A 306 -11.26 13.97 -15.09
C TYR A 306 -10.66 12.85 -15.95
N VAL A 307 -11.53 12.05 -16.57
CA VAL A 307 -11.17 10.93 -17.45
C VAL A 307 -11.89 11.12 -18.78
N ALA A 308 -11.14 11.34 -19.86
CA ALA A 308 -11.70 11.55 -21.20
C ALA A 308 -12.12 10.25 -21.92
N ASP A 309 -11.88 9.10 -21.29
CA ASP A 309 -12.14 7.76 -21.81
C ASP A 309 -12.89 6.92 -20.75
N ASP A 310 -12.93 5.60 -20.90
CA ASP A 310 -13.54 4.66 -19.97
C ASP A 310 -12.83 4.65 -18.60
N ALA A 311 -13.61 4.37 -17.56
CA ALA A 311 -13.11 4.21 -16.20
C ALA A 311 -13.63 2.90 -15.58
N VAL A 312 -12.74 2.14 -14.94
CA VAL A 312 -13.09 0.93 -14.19
C VAL A 312 -12.65 1.08 -12.75
N ILE A 313 -13.58 0.88 -11.80
CA ILE A 313 -13.29 0.80 -10.38
C ILE A 313 -13.44 -0.63 -9.91
N ASP A 314 -12.32 -1.25 -9.56
CA ASP A 314 -12.14 -2.67 -9.24
C ASP A 314 -11.29 -2.83 -7.96
N GLY A 315 -11.66 -2.07 -6.92
CA GLY A 315 -11.00 -2.01 -5.61
C GLY A 315 -11.86 -1.28 -4.58
N ILE A 316 -11.27 -0.79 -3.50
CA ILE A 316 -11.93 0.11 -2.53
C ILE A 316 -11.37 1.51 -2.72
N VAL A 317 -12.17 2.45 -3.20
CA VAL A 317 -11.76 3.85 -3.37
C VAL A 317 -12.68 4.78 -2.59
N ARG A 318 -12.08 5.79 -1.95
CA ARG A 318 -12.79 6.95 -1.44
C ARG A 318 -12.42 8.15 -2.31
N VAL A 319 -13.43 8.81 -2.87
CA VAL A 319 -13.26 10.06 -3.61
C VAL A 319 -13.97 11.15 -2.83
N ASP A 320 -13.20 12.11 -2.33
CA ASP A 320 -13.73 13.35 -1.75
C ASP A 320 -13.65 14.44 -2.82
N GLY A 321 -14.65 14.49 -3.68
CA GLY A 321 -14.67 15.39 -4.82
C GLY A 321 -15.53 14.88 -5.97
N ILE A 322 -15.02 15.01 -7.19
CA ILE A 322 -15.77 14.76 -8.41
C ILE A 322 -15.02 13.77 -9.27
N LEU A 323 -15.65 12.65 -9.62
CA LEU A 323 -15.20 11.78 -10.71
C LEU A 323 -16.03 12.09 -11.96
N LEU A 324 -15.40 12.67 -12.97
CA LEU A 324 -16.00 12.97 -14.27
C LEU A 324 -15.40 12.07 -15.34
N VAL A 325 -16.23 11.21 -15.90
CA VAL A 325 -15.87 10.22 -16.93
C VAL A 325 -16.71 10.50 -18.16
N THR A 326 -16.09 10.64 -19.33
CA THR A 326 -16.82 10.87 -20.59
C THR A 326 -17.12 9.59 -21.34
N GLY A 327 -16.37 8.51 -21.10
CA GLY A 327 -16.66 7.15 -21.57
C GLY A 327 -17.56 6.35 -20.61
N ASP A 328 -17.43 5.03 -20.65
CA ASP A 328 -18.15 4.12 -19.76
C ASP A 328 -17.50 4.05 -18.38
N LEU A 329 -18.32 4.19 -17.32
CA LEU A 329 -17.91 3.95 -15.94
C LEU A 329 -18.41 2.58 -15.46
N GLN A 330 -17.48 1.65 -15.26
CA GLN A 330 -17.76 0.34 -14.65
C GLN A 330 -17.31 0.32 -13.19
N ILE A 331 -18.19 -0.13 -12.29
CA ILE A 331 -17.88 -0.30 -10.87
C ILE A 331 -18.11 -1.76 -10.49
N THR A 332 -17.02 -2.48 -10.23
CA THR A 332 -17.01 -3.83 -9.64
C THR A 332 -16.53 -3.83 -8.19
N GLY A 333 -15.88 -2.74 -7.78
CA GLY A 333 -15.37 -2.50 -6.44
C GLY A 333 -16.34 -1.80 -5.47
N LEU A 334 -15.80 -1.35 -4.33
CA LEU A 334 -16.47 -0.48 -3.37
C LEU A 334 -16.04 0.97 -3.59
N VAL A 335 -17.02 1.87 -3.66
CA VAL A 335 -16.79 3.30 -3.89
C VAL A 335 -17.50 4.08 -2.81
N ASP A 336 -16.74 4.89 -2.07
CA ASP A 336 -17.27 5.94 -1.21
C ASP A 336 -17.08 7.29 -1.93
N LEU A 337 -18.20 7.92 -2.30
CA LEU A 337 -18.21 9.23 -2.94
C LEU A 337 -18.70 10.26 -1.93
N GLN A 338 -17.82 11.14 -1.50
CA GLN A 338 -18.17 12.27 -0.66
C GLN A 338 -18.05 13.55 -1.49
N THR A 339 -19.12 14.33 -1.52
CA THR A 339 -19.10 15.63 -2.19
C THR A 339 -18.84 16.71 -1.16
N THR A 340 -17.66 17.33 -1.25
CA THR A 340 -17.38 18.58 -0.54
C THR A 340 -17.88 19.75 -1.40
N PRO A 341 -18.94 20.49 -0.98
CA PRO A 341 -19.54 21.55 -1.79
C PRO A 341 -18.58 22.68 -2.14
N GLU A 342 -17.51 22.85 -1.36
CA GLU A 342 -16.49 23.87 -1.56
C GLU A 342 -15.67 23.67 -2.84
N GLN A 343 -15.65 22.46 -3.40
CA GLN A 343 -15.05 22.18 -4.70
C GLN A 343 -15.90 22.69 -5.89
N PHE A 344 -17.12 23.17 -5.64
CA PHE A 344 -17.95 23.90 -6.61
C PHE A 344 -17.67 25.41 -6.66
N LEU A 345 -16.62 25.90 -6.01
CA LEU A 345 -16.20 27.29 -6.21
C LEU A 345 -15.69 27.43 -7.65
N THR A 346 -16.61 27.76 -8.55
CA THR A 346 -16.32 28.31 -9.87
C THR A 346 -15.24 29.36 -9.68
N PRO A 347 -14.14 29.33 -10.47
CA PRO A 347 -13.16 30.41 -10.45
C PRO A 347 -13.92 31.72 -10.58
N SER A 348 -13.83 32.58 -9.56
CA SER A 348 -14.51 33.86 -9.58
C SER A 348 -13.95 34.66 -10.76
N ALA A 349 -14.77 34.81 -11.79
CA ALA A 349 -14.66 35.77 -12.87
C ALA A 349 -13.24 35.96 -13.45
N PHE A 350 -12.83 35.07 -14.35
CA PHE A 350 -11.96 35.46 -15.45
C PHE A 350 -12.70 35.28 -16.79
N THR A 351 -12.56 36.28 -17.64
CA THR A 351 -13.23 36.53 -18.91
C THR A 351 -12.88 35.51 -20.00
N HIS A 352 -13.22 34.24 -19.79
CA HIS A 352 -13.22 33.25 -20.86
C HIS A 352 -14.64 33.04 -21.38
N ASP A 353 -14.72 33.08 -22.70
CA ASP A 353 -15.90 32.98 -23.52
C ASP A 353 -16.81 31.85 -23.02
N GLN A 354 -18.08 32.16 -22.76
CA GLN A 354 -19.06 31.27 -22.11
C GLN A 354 -19.54 30.13 -23.02
N ASN A 355 -18.68 29.62 -23.90
CA ASN A 355 -18.89 28.35 -24.57
C ASN A 355 -18.56 27.22 -23.58
N VAL A 356 -19.48 27.08 -22.62
CA VAL A 356 -19.80 25.95 -21.75
C VAL A 356 -18.91 24.72 -22.00
N LEU A 357 -17.87 24.57 -21.17
CA LEU A 357 -16.99 23.38 -21.16
C LEU A 357 -17.65 22.14 -20.52
N LEU A 358 -18.83 22.29 -19.94
CA LEU A 358 -19.62 21.18 -19.38
C LEU A 358 -21.07 21.30 -19.84
N ARG A 359 -21.35 20.85 -21.06
CA ARG A 359 -22.73 20.60 -21.49
C ARG A 359 -23.15 19.28 -20.87
N LEU A 360 -24.15 19.34 -19.98
CA LEU A 360 -24.77 18.15 -19.43
C LEU A 360 -25.63 17.53 -20.55
N GLU A 361 -24.97 16.78 -21.44
CA GLU A 361 -25.67 15.95 -22.40
C GLU A 361 -26.27 14.75 -21.65
N SER A 362 -27.44 14.31 -22.11
CA SER A 362 -28.32 13.33 -21.47
C SER A 362 -27.60 12.27 -20.63
N GLY A 363 -27.95 12.17 -19.34
CA GLY A 363 -27.43 11.16 -18.43
C GLY A 363 -28.41 10.86 -17.31
N THR A 364 -28.35 9.65 -16.77
CA THR A 364 -29.17 9.26 -15.62
C THR A 364 -28.48 9.75 -14.35
N ARG A 365 -29.06 10.75 -13.66
CA ARG A 365 -28.61 11.11 -12.31
C ARG A 365 -29.00 9.99 -11.36
N ARG A 366 -28.02 9.27 -10.82
CA ARG A 366 -28.22 8.36 -9.69
C ARG A 366 -27.55 8.96 -8.48
N ARG A 367 -28.37 9.28 -7.47
CA ARG A 367 -27.87 9.61 -6.13
C ARG A 367 -27.73 8.29 -5.40
N PHE A 368 -26.50 7.92 -5.06
CA PHE A 368 -26.25 6.86 -4.10
C PHE A 368 -26.40 7.51 -2.71
N ASN A 369 -27.34 7.01 -1.92
CA ASN A 369 -27.61 7.48 -0.56
C ASN A 369 -26.79 6.68 0.44
#